data_AF-A0A380HAY2-F1
#
_entry.id   AF-A0A380HAY2-F1
#
_cell.length_a   1.000
_cell.length_b   1.000
_cell.length_c   1.000
_cell.angle_alpha   90.00
_cell.angle_beta   90.00
_cell.angle_gamma   90.00
#
_symmetry.space_group_name_H-M   'P 1'
#
loop_
_entity.id
_entity.type
_entity.pdbx_description
1 polymer ?
#
loop_
_entity_poly.entity_id
_entity_poly.type
_entity_poly.pdbx_seq_one_letter_code
_entity_poly.pdbx_strand_id
1 'polypeptide(L)'
;MIIFILINIAVVMLIIGLDLYRHHFKQLKFSSILLAISINSVIDIFVIDKFNFITLFTIILFTVWAILQIYLDIKLYPFIITEQKFIGAIFAILISISQFITDSSSTQSVYMSIPYLSPAIFILGAILVFIGTFNIAEVERLSLLRKIKRPITTGSIIIILSLILMMILTPFWYVFVIIYFLFIAFILWQGIFFVKNK
;
A
#
# COMPACT_ATOMS: atom_id res chain seq x y z
N MET A 1 12.03 10.48 19.01
CA MET A 1 10.74 10.34 18.30
C MET A 1 10.57 11.38 17.19
N ILE A 2 10.61 12.70 17.48
CA ILE A 2 10.43 13.76 16.46
C ILE A 2 11.45 13.67 15.31
N ILE A 3 12.72 13.44 15.60
CA ILE A 3 13.77 13.31 14.56
C ILE A 3 13.47 12.17 13.59
N PHE A 4 13.00 11.02 14.08
CA PHE A 4 12.64 9.87 13.24
C PHE A 4 11.41 10.12 12.37
N ILE A 5 10.44 10.88 12.89
CA ILE A 5 9.29 11.36 12.10
C ILE A 5 9.78 12.30 10.97
N LEU A 6 10.72 13.20 11.25
CA LEU A 6 11.29 14.09 10.24
C LEU A 6 12.07 13.31 9.17
N ILE A 7 12.84 12.29 9.56
CA ILE A 7 13.53 11.39 8.62
C ILE A 7 12.52 10.67 7.73
N ASN A 8 11.45 10.13 8.31
CA ASN A 8 10.37 9.47 7.56
C ASN A 8 9.77 10.40 6.49
N ILE A 9 9.46 11.65 6.88
CA ILE A 9 8.93 12.66 5.96
C ILE A 9 9.95 12.97 4.86
N ALA A 10 11.23 13.15 5.20
CA ALA A 10 12.28 13.48 4.26
C ALA A 10 12.48 12.38 3.21
N VAL A 11 12.49 11.11 3.61
CA VAL A 11 12.61 9.96 2.70
C VAL A 11 11.44 9.91 1.72
N VAL A 12 10.20 10.05 2.21
CA VAL A 12 9.01 10.07 1.35
C VAL A 12 9.04 11.23 0.37
N MET A 13 9.37 12.43 0.85
CA MET A 13 9.46 13.63 0.03
C MET A 13 10.55 13.52 -1.03
N LEU A 14 11.68 12.86 -0.73
CA LEU A 14 12.74 12.62 -1.69
C LEU A 14 12.27 11.69 -2.81
N ILE A 15 11.65 10.56 -2.48
CA ILE A 15 11.22 9.57 -3.48
C ILE A 15 10.09 10.13 -4.36
N ILE A 16 9.07 10.73 -3.74
CA ILE A 16 7.95 11.34 -4.46
C ILE A 16 8.42 12.57 -5.25
N GLY A 17 9.29 13.38 -4.67
CA GLY A 17 9.88 14.56 -5.31
C GLY A 17 10.68 14.19 -6.56
N LEU A 18 11.46 13.11 -6.52
CA LEU A 18 12.19 12.60 -7.68
C LEU A 18 11.24 12.13 -8.80
N ASP A 19 10.16 11.41 -8.47
CA ASP A 19 9.17 10.98 -9.47
C ASP A 19 8.45 12.18 -10.12
N LEU A 20 8.02 13.14 -9.30
CA LEU A 20 7.42 14.38 -9.77
C LEU A 20 8.38 15.18 -10.66
N TYR A 21 9.64 15.35 -10.22
CA TYR A 21 10.65 16.07 -10.99
C TYR A 21 10.92 15.42 -12.34
N ARG A 22 11.10 14.09 -12.37
CA ARG A 22 11.30 13.30 -13.58
C ARG A 22 10.15 13.45 -14.58
N HIS A 23 8.94 13.64 -14.07
CA HIS A 23 7.73 13.78 -14.88
C HIS A 23 7.26 15.24 -15.05
N HIS A 24 8.13 16.22 -14.80
CA HIS A 24 7.83 17.66 -14.88
C HIS A 24 6.54 18.04 -14.13
N PHE A 25 6.32 17.43 -12.97
CA PHE A 25 5.15 17.60 -12.10
C PHE A 25 3.80 17.32 -12.78
N LYS A 26 3.77 16.67 -13.95
CA LYS A 26 2.52 16.38 -14.67
C LYS A 26 1.78 15.19 -14.07
N GLN A 27 2.52 14.23 -13.52
CA GLN A 27 1.99 12.97 -13.02
C GLN A 27 2.75 12.49 -11.79
N LEU A 28 2.05 11.76 -10.92
CA LEU A 28 2.61 10.98 -9.84
C LEU A 28 2.21 9.52 -10.05
N LYS A 29 3.16 8.60 -10.05
CA LYS A 29 2.83 7.17 -10.15
C LYS A 29 2.42 6.61 -8.80
N PHE A 30 1.40 5.75 -8.80
CA PHE A 30 1.01 5.04 -7.59
C PHE A 30 2.11 4.09 -7.10
N SER A 31 2.88 3.48 -8.00
CA SER A 31 4.06 2.68 -7.66
C SER A 31 5.11 3.49 -6.87
N SER A 32 5.30 4.77 -7.17
CA SER A 32 6.23 5.65 -6.46
C SER A 32 5.77 5.95 -5.03
N ILE A 33 4.45 6.06 -4.79
CA ILE A 33 3.88 6.16 -3.43
C ILE A 33 4.18 4.88 -2.63
N LEU A 34 3.90 3.71 -3.20
CA LEU A 34 4.15 2.43 -2.53
C LEU A 34 5.64 2.18 -2.29
N LEU A 35 6.48 2.55 -3.25
CA LEU A 35 7.94 2.44 -3.12
C LEU A 35 8.45 3.36 -2.01
N ALA A 36 7.93 4.59 -1.90
CA ALA A 36 8.27 5.49 -0.81
C ALA A 36 7.94 4.88 0.56
N ILE A 37 6.73 4.33 0.71
CA ILE A 37 6.30 3.68 1.96
C ILE A 37 7.18 2.47 2.27
N SER A 38 7.40 1.59 1.29
CA SER A 38 8.18 0.36 1.46
C SER A 38 9.64 0.62 1.85
N ILE A 39 10.31 1.57 1.20
CA ILE A 39 11.69 1.94 1.57
C ILE A 39 11.73 2.50 2.98
N ASN A 40 10.73 3.32 3.36
CA ASN A 40 10.66 3.86 4.72
C ASN A 40 10.53 2.75 5.76
N SER A 41 9.63 1.78 5.53
CA SER A 41 9.46 0.63 6.44
C SER A 41 10.75 -0.17 6.62
N VAL A 42 11.56 -0.31 5.56
CA VAL A 42 12.87 -0.98 5.63
C VAL A 42 13.89 -0.15 6.42
N ILE A 43 13.87 1.17 6.32
CA ILE A 43 14.75 2.03 7.14
C ILE A 43 14.33 1.97 8.61
N ASP A 44 13.02 2.04 8.86
CA ASP A 44 12.44 2.12 10.20
C ASP A 44 12.76 0.89 11.04
N ILE A 45 12.80 -0.32 10.47
CA ILE A 45 13.13 -1.52 11.26
C ILE A 45 14.52 -1.48 11.88
N PHE A 46 15.51 -0.92 11.17
CA PHE A 46 16.87 -0.76 11.71
C PHE A 46 16.93 0.35 12.77
N VAL A 47 16.04 1.32 12.71
CA VAL A 47 15.95 2.42 13.68
C VAL A 47 15.23 1.99 14.95
N ILE A 48 14.15 1.22 14.82
CA ILE A 48 13.29 0.78 15.93
C ILE A 48 13.91 -0.42 16.66
N ASP A 49 14.70 -1.23 15.96
CA ASP A 49 15.38 -2.43 16.49
C ASP A 49 14.41 -3.45 17.11
N LYS A 50 13.22 -3.60 16.50
CA LYS A 50 12.21 -4.59 16.88
C LYS A 50 11.93 -5.51 15.71
N PHE A 51 12.26 -6.80 15.90
CA PHE A 51 12.10 -7.85 14.89
C PHE A 51 11.05 -8.86 15.31
N ASN A 52 9.78 -8.43 15.36
CA ASN A 52 8.65 -9.32 15.62
C ASN A 52 7.81 -9.55 14.37
N PHE A 53 6.81 -10.42 14.49
CA PHE A 53 5.95 -10.79 13.37
C PHE A 53 5.33 -9.59 12.67
N ILE A 54 4.76 -8.63 13.43
CA ILE A 54 4.09 -7.45 12.88
C ILE A 54 5.10 -6.62 12.07
N THR A 55 6.24 -6.28 12.66
CA THR A 55 7.27 -5.46 11.99
C THR A 55 7.78 -6.12 10.70
N LEU A 56 8.19 -7.40 10.77
CA LEU A 56 8.75 -8.13 9.64
C LEU A 56 7.73 -8.34 8.53
N PHE A 57 6.53 -8.82 8.86
CA PHE A 57 5.52 -9.07 7.84
C PHE A 57 5.01 -7.79 7.24
N THR A 58 4.83 -6.69 8.00
CA THR A 58 4.34 -5.45 7.39
C THR A 58 5.30 -4.91 6.34
N ILE A 59 6.62 -4.98 6.59
CA ILE A 59 7.66 -4.65 5.60
C ILE A 59 7.55 -5.55 4.37
N ILE A 60 7.41 -6.86 4.57
CA ILE A 60 7.26 -7.82 3.47
C ILE A 60 6.00 -7.49 2.66
N LEU A 61 4.86 -7.26 3.30
CA LEU A 61 3.59 -6.95 2.64
C LEU A 61 3.69 -5.67 1.80
N PHE A 62 4.27 -4.59 2.36
CA PHE A 62 4.49 -3.36 1.60
C PHE A 62 5.47 -3.54 0.43
N THR A 63 6.54 -4.29 0.64
CA THR A 63 7.55 -4.56 -0.40
C THR A 63 6.95 -5.40 -1.54
N VAL A 64 6.21 -6.46 -1.21
CA VAL A 64 5.52 -7.29 -2.19
C VAL A 64 4.46 -6.47 -2.93
N TRP A 65 3.73 -5.61 -2.25
CA TRP A 65 2.73 -4.77 -2.89
C TRP A 65 3.37 -3.74 -3.85
N ALA A 66 4.48 -3.11 -3.44
CA ALA A 66 5.23 -2.20 -4.31
C ALA A 66 5.75 -2.94 -5.56
N ILE A 67 6.33 -4.13 -5.41
CA ILE A 67 6.79 -4.96 -6.54
C ILE A 67 5.62 -5.33 -7.46
N LEU A 68 4.50 -5.77 -6.89
CA LEU A 68 3.30 -6.12 -7.65
C LEU A 68 2.79 -4.91 -8.45
N GLN A 69 2.78 -3.73 -7.85
CA GLN A 69 2.37 -2.51 -8.53
C GLN A 69 3.32 -2.11 -9.67
N ILE A 70 4.64 -2.25 -9.47
CA ILE A 70 5.63 -2.02 -10.53
C ILE A 70 5.42 -3.03 -11.67
N TYR A 71 5.14 -4.29 -11.36
CA TYR A 71 4.80 -5.29 -12.36
C TYR A 71 3.57 -4.90 -13.18
N LEU A 72 2.51 -4.39 -12.53
CA LEU A 72 1.32 -3.91 -13.23
C LEU A 72 1.63 -2.71 -14.15
N ASP A 73 2.46 -1.77 -13.70
CA ASP A 73 2.89 -0.62 -14.50
C ASP A 73 3.63 -1.05 -15.78
N ILE A 74 4.41 -2.14 -15.71
CA ILE A 74 5.14 -2.71 -16.85
C ILE A 74 4.19 -3.50 -17.77
N LYS A 75 3.30 -4.32 -17.21
CA LYS A 75 2.48 -5.27 -17.98
C LYS A 75 1.27 -4.62 -18.66
N LEU A 76 0.65 -3.63 -18.01
CA LEU A 76 -0.56 -2.98 -18.49
C LEU A 76 -0.25 -1.55 -18.94
N TYR A 77 -0.35 -0.60 -18.01
CA TYR A 77 -0.03 0.79 -18.18
C TYR A 77 0.28 1.37 -16.79
N PRO A 78 1.09 2.44 -16.71
CA PRO A 78 1.40 3.06 -15.42
C PRO A 78 0.13 3.63 -14.78
N PHE A 79 -0.11 3.27 -13.53
CA PHE A 79 -1.24 3.79 -12.76
C PHE A 79 -0.89 5.18 -12.21
N ILE A 80 -1.44 6.20 -12.84
CA ILE A 80 -1.04 7.60 -12.66
C ILE A 80 -2.12 8.40 -11.93
N ILE A 81 -1.68 9.23 -10.99
CA ILE A 81 -2.45 10.30 -10.36
C ILE A 81 -2.08 11.62 -11.05
N THR A 82 -2.99 12.18 -11.83
CA THR A 82 -2.80 13.49 -12.50
C THR A 82 -3.31 14.63 -11.62
N GLU A 83 -4.49 14.45 -11.04
CA GLU A 83 -5.16 15.41 -10.17
C GLU A 83 -4.73 15.22 -8.71
N GLN A 84 -4.58 16.32 -7.97
CA GLN A 84 -4.36 16.30 -6.51
C GLN A 84 -3.18 15.43 -6.02
N LYS A 85 -2.07 15.44 -6.76
CA LYS A 85 -0.80 14.77 -6.42
C LYS A 85 -0.32 15.06 -4.99
N PHE A 86 -0.58 16.28 -4.50
CA PHE A 86 -0.26 16.70 -3.14
C PHE A 86 -0.96 15.84 -2.08
N ILE A 87 -2.23 15.46 -2.31
CA ILE A 87 -2.98 14.58 -1.41
C ILE A 87 -2.36 13.18 -1.40
N GLY A 88 -1.93 12.67 -2.57
CA GLY A 88 -1.19 11.41 -2.66
C GLY A 88 0.12 11.42 -1.85
N ALA A 89 0.85 12.54 -1.89
CA ALA A 89 2.07 12.72 -1.08
C ALA A 89 1.76 12.77 0.42
N ILE A 90 0.68 13.46 0.83
CA ILE A 90 0.23 13.47 2.23
C ILE A 90 -0.07 12.05 2.70
N PHE A 91 -0.80 11.24 1.90
CA PHE A 91 -1.10 9.87 2.28
C PHE A 91 0.16 9.01 2.43
N ALA A 92 1.14 9.17 1.54
CA ALA A 92 2.42 8.47 1.67
C ALA A 92 3.11 8.79 3.00
N ILE A 93 3.15 10.08 3.37
CA ILE A 93 3.70 10.54 4.65
C ILE A 93 2.91 9.97 5.84
N LEU A 94 1.58 10.09 5.81
CA LEU A 94 0.72 9.61 6.90
C LEU A 94 0.85 8.11 7.11
N ILE A 95 0.89 7.32 6.04
CA ILE A 95 1.04 5.86 6.12
C ILE A 95 2.44 5.51 6.64
N SER A 96 3.51 6.15 6.15
CA SER A 96 4.86 5.91 6.69
C SER A 96 4.98 6.23 8.18
N ILE A 97 4.45 7.38 8.63
CA ILE A 97 4.47 7.73 10.05
C ILE A 97 3.63 6.74 10.86
N SER A 98 2.47 6.34 10.34
CA SER A 98 1.60 5.33 10.98
C SER A 98 2.33 4.00 11.15
N GLN A 99 3.08 3.60 10.14
CA GLN A 99 3.91 2.40 10.18
C GLN A 99 4.97 2.49 11.28
N PHE A 100 5.74 3.59 11.32
CA PHE A 100 6.76 3.82 12.34
C PHE A 100 6.19 3.71 13.77
N ILE A 101 5.02 4.31 14.02
CA ILE A 101 4.34 4.26 15.32
C ILE A 101 3.86 2.84 15.64
N THR A 102 3.30 2.15 14.65
CA THR A 102 2.84 0.75 14.79
C THR A 102 4.01 -0.16 15.15
N ASP A 103 5.11 -0.08 14.41
CA ASP A 103 6.28 -0.91 14.63
C ASP A 103 6.94 -0.60 15.99
N SER A 104 6.98 0.68 16.37
CA SER A 104 7.46 1.12 17.68
C SER A 104 6.62 0.56 18.83
N SER A 105 5.31 0.39 18.64
CA SER A 105 4.36 -0.07 19.66
C SER A 105 3.95 -1.54 19.52
N SER A 106 4.49 -2.26 18.54
CA SER A 106 4.15 -3.63 18.16
C SER A 106 4.20 -4.66 19.31
N THR A 107 5.11 -4.46 20.27
CA THR A 107 5.24 -5.32 21.47
C THR A 107 4.09 -5.19 22.46
N GLN A 108 3.25 -4.17 22.33
CA GLN A 108 2.09 -3.89 23.19
C GLN A 108 0.77 -4.36 22.57
N SER A 109 0.82 -5.17 21.49
CA SER A 109 -0.38 -5.72 20.86
C SER A 109 -1.10 -6.69 21.79
N VAL A 110 -2.42 -6.50 21.95
CA VAL A 110 -3.25 -7.22 22.94
C VAL A 110 -3.49 -8.68 22.50
N TYR A 111 -3.64 -8.93 21.20
CA TYR A 111 -3.80 -10.29 20.65
C TYR A 111 -3.05 -10.44 19.33
N MET A 112 -2.00 -11.25 19.34
CA MET A 112 -1.19 -11.49 18.14
C MET A 112 -1.90 -12.39 17.10
N SER A 113 -2.99 -13.07 17.45
CA SER A 113 -3.71 -14.01 16.57
C SER A 113 -4.27 -13.38 15.30
N ILE A 114 -4.76 -12.14 15.38
CA ILE A 114 -5.37 -11.44 14.24
C ILE A 114 -4.33 -10.98 13.20
N PRO A 115 -3.20 -10.37 13.60
CA PRO A 115 -2.08 -10.11 12.70
C PRO A 115 -1.64 -11.33 11.87
N TYR A 116 -1.66 -12.54 12.44
CA TYR A 116 -1.30 -13.76 11.69
C TYR A 116 -2.25 -14.10 10.52
N LEU A 117 -3.48 -13.60 10.53
CA LEU A 117 -4.44 -13.77 9.41
C LEU A 117 -4.15 -12.81 8.24
N SER A 118 -3.49 -11.68 8.52
CA SER A 118 -3.24 -10.63 7.53
C SER A 118 -2.50 -11.14 6.27
N PRO A 119 -1.38 -11.90 6.37
CA PRO A 119 -0.69 -12.40 5.18
C PRO A 119 -1.57 -13.28 4.28
N ALA A 120 -2.47 -14.08 4.85
CA ALA A 120 -3.38 -14.91 4.07
C ALA A 120 -4.37 -14.05 3.27
N ILE A 121 -4.95 -13.03 3.89
CA ILE A 121 -5.87 -12.09 3.22
C ILE A 121 -5.12 -11.24 2.18
N PHE A 122 -3.88 -10.85 2.48
CA PHE A 122 -3.02 -10.15 1.54
C PHE A 122 -2.80 -10.99 0.28
N ILE A 123 -2.48 -12.28 0.41
CA ILE A 123 -2.27 -13.19 -0.72
C ILE A 123 -3.53 -13.28 -1.58
N LEU A 124 -4.72 -13.35 -0.98
CA LEU A 124 -5.98 -13.33 -1.73
C LEU A 124 -6.14 -12.03 -2.54
N GLY A 125 -5.82 -10.89 -1.93
CA GLY A 125 -5.81 -9.60 -2.63
C GLY A 125 -4.80 -9.55 -3.78
N ALA A 126 -3.58 -10.02 -3.55
CA ALA A 126 -2.51 -10.06 -4.54
C ALA A 126 -2.85 -10.98 -5.72
N ILE A 127 -3.47 -12.15 -5.47
CA ILE A 127 -3.96 -13.05 -6.50
C ILE A 127 -5.00 -12.35 -7.38
N LEU A 128 -5.95 -11.62 -6.78
CA LEU A 128 -6.95 -10.87 -7.54
C LEU A 128 -6.34 -9.75 -8.39
N VAL A 129 -5.36 -9.03 -7.84
CA VAL A 129 -4.60 -8.04 -8.61
C VAL A 129 -3.89 -8.69 -9.81
N PHE A 130 -3.25 -9.84 -9.59
CA PHE A 130 -2.54 -10.57 -10.63
C PHE A 130 -3.48 -11.09 -11.73
N ILE A 131 -4.62 -11.68 -11.36
CA ILE A 131 -5.67 -12.11 -12.30
C ILE A 131 -6.15 -10.95 -13.18
N GLY A 132 -6.15 -9.73 -12.66
CA GLY A 132 -6.50 -8.53 -13.41
C GLY A 132 -5.58 -8.23 -14.60
N THR A 133 -4.46 -8.95 -14.75
CA THR A 133 -3.55 -8.84 -15.91
C THR A 133 -3.84 -9.83 -17.03
N PHE A 134 -4.73 -10.80 -16.81
CA PHE A 134 -5.05 -11.84 -17.79
C PHE A 134 -6.01 -11.33 -18.87
N ASN A 135 -5.95 -11.96 -20.05
CA ASN A 135 -6.87 -11.65 -21.13
C ASN A 135 -8.29 -12.16 -20.82
N ILE A 136 -9.31 -11.55 -21.43
CA ILE A 136 -10.73 -11.93 -21.22
C ILE A 136 -10.96 -13.42 -21.51
N ALA A 137 -10.32 -13.97 -22.54
CA ALA A 137 -10.39 -15.40 -22.90
C ALA A 137 -9.76 -16.35 -21.86
N GLU A 138 -8.78 -15.85 -21.08
CA GLU A 138 -8.14 -16.61 -19.99
C GLU A 138 -9.01 -16.55 -18.71
N VAL A 139 -9.63 -15.39 -18.44
CA VAL A 139 -10.53 -15.18 -17.30
C VAL A 139 -11.85 -15.95 -17.46
N GLU A 140 -12.39 -16.07 -18.68
CA GLU A 140 -13.61 -16.81 -18.96
C GLU A 140 -13.50 -18.31 -18.64
N ARG A 141 -12.28 -18.88 -18.62
CA ARG A 141 -12.03 -20.26 -18.19
C ARG A 141 -12.16 -20.45 -16.67
N LEU A 142 -12.14 -19.37 -15.90
CA LEU A 142 -12.22 -19.40 -14.44
C LEU A 142 -13.63 -18.97 -13.97
N SER A 143 -14.52 -19.95 -13.84
CA SER A 143 -15.96 -19.75 -13.58
C SER A 143 -16.29 -18.89 -12.34
N LEU A 144 -15.46 -18.96 -11.29
CA LEU A 144 -15.64 -18.18 -10.05
C LEU A 144 -15.29 -16.69 -10.22
N LEU A 145 -14.34 -16.37 -11.11
CA LEU A 145 -13.78 -15.03 -11.24
C LEU A 145 -14.54 -14.15 -12.25
N ARG A 146 -15.41 -14.76 -13.07
CA ARG A 146 -16.27 -14.08 -14.04
C ARG A 146 -17.17 -12.98 -13.44
N LYS A 147 -17.50 -13.07 -12.13
CA LYS A 147 -18.36 -12.09 -11.44
C LYS A 147 -17.61 -10.82 -11.01
N ILE A 148 -16.28 -10.83 -10.95
CA ILE A 148 -15.48 -9.70 -10.45
C ILE A 148 -15.20 -8.74 -11.60
N LYS A 149 -15.96 -7.65 -11.67
CA LYS A 149 -15.85 -6.66 -12.77
C LYS A 149 -14.55 -5.85 -12.76
N ARG A 150 -13.89 -5.68 -11.60
CA ARG A 150 -12.69 -4.84 -11.42
C ARG A 150 -11.65 -5.54 -10.52
N PRO A 151 -11.00 -6.60 -11.00
CA PRO A 151 -10.12 -7.44 -10.18
C PRO A 151 -8.95 -6.67 -9.55
N ILE A 152 -8.34 -5.73 -10.27
CA ILE A 152 -7.23 -4.91 -9.76
C ILE A 152 -7.71 -4.01 -8.61
N THR A 153 -8.80 -3.28 -8.78
CA THR A 153 -9.33 -2.39 -7.73
C THR A 153 -9.74 -3.18 -6.50
N THR A 154 -10.49 -4.28 -6.69
CA THR A 154 -10.95 -5.13 -5.59
C THR A 154 -9.77 -5.77 -4.86
N GLY A 155 -8.78 -6.28 -5.59
CA GLY A 155 -7.57 -6.85 -5.02
C GLY A 155 -6.75 -5.83 -4.22
N SER A 156 -6.56 -4.62 -4.73
CA SER A 156 -5.87 -3.53 -4.00
C SER A 156 -6.61 -3.13 -2.72
N ILE A 157 -7.95 -3.11 -2.71
CA ILE A 157 -8.73 -2.86 -1.49
C ILE A 157 -8.53 -3.98 -0.48
N ILE A 158 -8.55 -5.25 -0.92
CA ILE A 158 -8.31 -6.40 -0.03
C ILE A 158 -6.89 -6.36 0.56
N ILE A 159 -5.89 -5.94 -0.22
CA ILE A 159 -4.54 -5.69 0.28
C ILE A 159 -4.55 -4.63 1.39
N ILE A 160 -5.22 -3.50 1.19
CA ILE A 160 -5.31 -2.46 2.23
C ILE A 160 -6.03 -2.97 3.49
N LEU A 161 -7.11 -3.75 3.32
CA LEU A 161 -7.81 -4.38 4.45
C LEU A 161 -6.90 -5.35 5.21
N SER A 162 -6.04 -6.09 4.51
CA SER A 162 -5.04 -6.95 5.17
C SER A 162 -4.04 -6.15 6.00
N LEU A 163 -3.62 -4.97 5.55
CA LEU A 163 -2.74 -4.08 6.32
C LEU A 163 -3.45 -3.54 7.56
N ILE A 164 -4.73 -3.16 7.44
CA ILE A 164 -5.55 -2.80 8.60
C ILE A 164 -5.59 -3.94 9.62
N LEU A 165 -5.80 -5.18 9.16
CA LEU A 165 -5.82 -6.36 10.03
C LEU A 165 -4.47 -6.65 10.70
N MET A 166 -3.36 -6.32 10.06
CA MET A 166 -2.04 -6.43 10.68
C MET A 166 -1.89 -5.48 11.88
N MET A 167 -2.53 -4.30 11.80
CA MET A 167 -2.40 -3.23 12.79
C MET A 167 -3.53 -3.21 13.82
N ILE A 168 -4.64 -3.91 13.57
CA ILE A 168 -5.75 -3.96 14.50
C ILE A 168 -5.27 -4.59 15.81
N LEU A 169 -5.66 -4.00 16.95
CA LEU A 169 -5.20 -4.38 18.30
C LEU A 169 -3.76 -3.99 18.68
N THR A 170 -3.04 -3.27 17.83
CA THR A 170 -1.91 -2.46 18.29
C THR A 170 -2.41 -1.20 19.01
N PRO A 171 -1.58 -0.56 19.84
CA PRO A 171 -1.89 0.77 20.35
C PRO A 171 -2.21 1.74 19.21
N PHE A 172 -3.22 2.59 19.38
CA PHE A 172 -3.67 3.57 18.38
C PHE A 172 -4.28 2.98 17.09
N TRP A 173 -4.66 1.70 17.07
CA TRP A 173 -5.26 1.05 15.89
C TRP A 173 -6.41 1.84 15.25
N TYR A 174 -7.22 2.55 16.04
CA TYR A 174 -8.34 3.36 15.56
C TYR A 174 -7.88 4.50 14.64
N VAL A 175 -6.71 5.11 14.90
CA VAL A 175 -6.14 6.16 14.05
C VAL A 175 -5.73 5.57 12.70
N PHE A 176 -5.06 4.42 12.71
CA PHE A 176 -4.59 3.75 11.50
C PHE A 176 -5.77 3.31 10.63
N VAL A 177 -6.81 2.75 11.24
CA VAL A 177 -8.05 2.39 10.55
C VAL A 177 -8.62 3.59 9.78
N ILE A 178 -8.70 4.76 10.41
CA ILE A 178 -9.20 5.98 9.75
C ILE A 178 -8.30 6.37 8.57
N ILE A 179 -6.97 6.36 8.75
CA ILE A 179 -6.02 6.72 7.70
C ILE A 179 -6.15 5.79 6.48
N TYR A 180 -6.22 4.48 6.69
CA TYR A 180 -6.36 3.51 5.60
C TYR A 180 -7.74 3.57 4.92
N PHE A 181 -8.83 3.83 5.67
CA PHE A 181 -10.13 4.05 5.05
C PHE A 181 -10.16 5.32 4.18
N LEU A 182 -9.56 6.41 4.64
CA LEU A 182 -9.39 7.62 3.85
C LEU A 182 -8.52 7.37 2.62
N PHE A 183 -7.49 6.53 2.75
CA PHE A 183 -6.65 6.13 1.62
C PHE A 183 -7.42 5.30 0.59
N ILE A 184 -8.29 4.36 1.02
CA ILE A 184 -9.21 3.64 0.11
C ILE A 184 -10.13 4.63 -0.59
N ALA A 185 -10.74 5.57 0.14
CA ALA A 185 -11.61 6.59 -0.43
C ALA A 185 -10.87 7.45 -1.47
N PHE A 186 -9.62 7.82 -1.20
CA PHE A 186 -8.77 8.54 -2.14
C PHE A 186 -8.49 7.74 -3.41
N ILE A 187 -8.13 6.45 -3.30
CA ILE A 187 -7.90 5.57 -4.45
C ILE A 187 -9.15 5.47 -5.33
N LEU A 188 -10.33 5.31 -4.69
CA LEU A 188 -11.61 5.22 -5.38
C LEU A 188 -12.00 6.53 -6.05
N TRP A 189 -11.78 7.67 -5.37
CA TRP A 189 -12.09 8.99 -5.90
C TRP A 189 -11.22 9.37 -7.09
N GLN A 190 -9.90 9.15 -6.99
CA GLN A 190 -8.98 9.36 -8.10
C GLN A 190 -9.19 8.35 -9.24
N GLY A 191 -9.92 7.26 -8.98
CA GLY A 191 -10.18 6.23 -9.97
C GLY A 191 -8.89 5.62 -10.51
N ILE A 192 -7.85 5.51 -9.67
CA ILE A 192 -6.48 5.15 -10.08
C ILE A 192 -6.49 3.87 -10.93
N PHE A 193 -7.27 2.88 -10.50
CA PHE A 193 -7.36 1.56 -11.13
C PHE A 193 -8.54 1.41 -12.10
N PHE A 194 -9.26 2.49 -12.42
CA PHE A 194 -10.28 2.44 -13.45
C PHE A 194 -9.60 2.55 -14.80
N VAL A 195 -9.60 1.42 -15.52
CA VAL A 195 -9.21 1.36 -16.93
C VAL A 195 -10.00 2.44 -17.67
N LYS A 196 -9.32 3.52 -18.06
CA LYS A 196 -9.83 4.40 -19.11
C LYS A 196 -9.84 3.55 -20.36
N ASN A 197 -11.02 3.05 -20.73
CA ASN A 197 -11.23 2.54 -22.08
C ASN A 197 -10.72 3.64 -23.03
N LYS A 198 -9.64 3.35 -23.74
CA LYS A 198 -9.32 4.05 -24.98
C LYS A 198 -10.19 3.46 -26.06
#